data_AF-A0A099S367-F1
#
_entry.id   AF-A0A099S367-F1
#
_cell.length_a   1.000
_cell.length_b   1.000
_cell.length_c   1.000
_cell.angle_alpha   90.00
_cell.angle_beta   90.00
_cell.angle_gamma   90.00
#
_symmetry.space_group_name_H-M   'P 1'
#
loop_
_entity.id
_entity.type
_entity.pdbx_description
1 polymer ?
#
loop_
_entity_poly.entity_id
_entity_poly.type
_entity_poly.pdbx_seq_one_letter_code
_entity_poly.pdbx_strand_id
1 'polypeptide(L)'
;MKRVGTITSALGFIFLGVWLLVRNVNLSLADQLIKWWPILIILFGLEIIFLFNNKKEGERIGFNFSMIPLIIAFIFASLYVNILKPIGKEFNILENGLNISENIFDLGNGKNIKVDKTLDKLGNKIEFITDNSDLKIRKSTDDKIKLDIYVHINNRSNINNYDIKEQKVSDGYKININESYVKGVSGIIYIPDGYNIKFQNDNMKLNTEDELINSELYISGDNGIFNFKGLKLLKMDIDNFNINGSNIKYSMINGNNGNVSINGDRVEESIIEMDNGKVNIENKFCKNIKVILERGTVNVKTIDHNIQANLNLNKGKVNLNGGGRVNSSIVTTLGDGTGKVDIKVDAGTINVSTSQEW
;
A
#
# COMPACT_ATOMS: atom_id res chain seq x y z
N MET A 1 -6.62 -47.42 38.65
CA MET A 1 -6.55 -47.75 37.20
C MET A 1 -5.69 -46.71 36.51
N LYS A 2 -4.58 -47.13 35.88
CA LYS A 2 -3.77 -46.21 35.05
C LYS A 2 -4.62 -45.78 33.85
N ARG A 3 -4.65 -44.48 33.56
CA ARG A 3 -5.37 -43.92 32.41
C ARG A 3 -4.38 -43.35 31.41
N VAL A 4 -4.46 -43.82 30.16
CA VAL A 4 -3.70 -43.28 29.04
C VAL A 4 -4.18 -41.87 28.73
N GLY A 5 -3.25 -40.96 28.46
CA GLY A 5 -3.51 -39.56 28.17
C GLY A 5 -3.54 -38.69 29.41
N THR A 6 -3.16 -39.19 30.58
CA THR A 6 -3.11 -38.38 31.80
C THR A 6 -1.92 -37.44 31.77
N ILE A 7 -0.75 -37.96 31.40
CA ILE A 7 0.48 -37.17 31.30
C ILE A 7 0.37 -36.22 30.09
N THR A 8 -0.09 -36.75 28.94
CA THR A 8 -0.23 -35.94 27.74
C THR A 8 -1.28 -34.84 27.90
N SER A 9 -2.39 -35.08 28.61
CA SER A 9 -3.38 -34.03 28.89
C SER A 9 -2.76 -32.91 29.73
N ALA A 10 -2.03 -33.25 30.79
CA ALA A 10 -1.40 -32.26 31.66
C ALA A 10 -0.41 -31.39 30.87
N LEU A 11 0.45 -32.00 30.06
CA LEU A 11 1.38 -31.29 29.20
C LEU A 11 0.67 -30.42 28.16
N GLY A 12 -0.41 -30.92 27.56
CA GLY A 12 -1.15 -30.15 26.58
C GLY A 12 -1.93 -28.97 27.19
N PHE A 13 -2.45 -29.08 28.41
CA PHE A 13 -3.03 -27.93 29.11
C PHE A 13 -1.99 -26.89 29.51
N ILE A 14 -0.79 -27.32 29.94
CA ILE A 14 0.34 -26.41 30.18
C ILE A 14 0.71 -25.69 28.88
N PHE A 15 0.84 -26.43 27.78
CA PHE A 15 1.14 -25.87 26.46
C PHE A 15 0.08 -24.87 26.01
N LEU A 16 -1.21 -25.19 26.19
CA LEU A 16 -2.31 -24.28 25.90
C LEU A 16 -2.24 -22.99 26.74
N GLY A 17 -1.98 -23.12 28.05
CA GLY A 17 -1.82 -21.98 28.95
C GLY A 17 -0.64 -21.08 28.59
N VAL A 18 0.53 -21.67 28.31
CA VAL A 18 1.71 -20.93 27.83
C VAL A 18 1.41 -20.22 26.52
N TRP A 19 0.75 -20.89 25.58
CA TRP A 19 0.37 -20.27 24.32
C TRP A 19 -0.55 -19.06 24.51
N LEU A 20 -1.56 -19.17 25.39
CA LEU A 20 -2.47 -18.06 25.71
C LEU A 20 -1.72 -16.87 26.34
N LEU A 21 -0.76 -17.13 27.23
CA LEU A 21 0.07 -16.08 27.83
C LEU A 21 0.97 -15.40 26.80
N VAL A 22 1.67 -16.18 25.96
CA VAL A 22 2.54 -15.63 24.92
C VAL A 22 1.74 -14.81 23.92
N ARG A 23 0.50 -15.23 23.60
CA ARG A 23 -0.38 -14.49 22.69
C ARG A 23 -0.69 -13.06 23.17
N ASN A 24 -0.77 -12.84 24.49
CA ASN A 24 -0.98 -11.50 25.06
C ASN A 24 0.28 -10.62 25.03
N VAL A 25 1.47 -11.21 25.00
CA VAL A 25 2.74 -10.48 25.03
C VAL A 25 3.32 -10.27 23.64
N ASN A 26 3.30 -11.30 22.80
CA ASN A 26 3.85 -11.28 21.45
C ASN A 26 3.06 -12.20 20.52
N LEU A 27 2.26 -11.58 19.65
CA LEU A 27 1.37 -12.27 18.73
C LEU A 27 2.13 -13.16 17.72
N SER A 28 3.29 -12.71 17.23
CA SER A 28 4.09 -13.43 16.23
C SER A 28 4.69 -14.71 16.80
N LEU A 29 5.20 -14.66 18.03
CA LEU A 29 5.74 -15.85 18.69
C LEU A 29 4.64 -16.86 19.01
N ALA A 30 3.44 -16.41 19.40
CA ALA A 30 2.31 -17.29 19.64
C ALA A 30 1.84 -18.04 18.37
N ASP A 31 1.84 -17.36 17.22
CA ASP A 31 1.50 -17.96 15.92
C ASP A 31 2.53 -19.01 15.49
N GLN A 32 3.80 -18.84 15.84
CA GLN A 32 4.84 -19.85 15.57
C GLN A 32 4.72 -21.05 16.53
N LEU A 33 4.47 -20.79 17.82
CA LEU A 33 4.35 -21.83 18.84
C LEU A 33 3.18 -22.79 18.56
N ILE A 34 2.02 -22.28 18.16
CA ILE A 34 0.83 -23.14 17.96
C ILE A 34 1.04 -24.20 16.88
N LYS A 35 1.94 -23.98 15.91
CA LYS A 35 2.25 -24.96 14.84
C LYS A 35 2.81 -26.27 15.38
N TRP A 36 3.37 -26.26 16.58
CA TRP A 36 3.96 -27.44 17.22
C TRP A 36 2.95 -28.28 18.01
N TRP A 37 1.67 -27.92 18.06
CA TRP A 37 0.63 -28.70 18.75
C TRP A 37 0.56 -30.20 18.36
N PRO A 38 0.89 -30.64 17.12
CA PRO A 38 0.86 -32.06 16.77
C PRO A 38 1.82 -32.92 17.60
N ILE A 39 2.80 -32.32 18.29
CA ILE A 39 3.68 -33.04 19.23
C ILE A 39 2.89 -33.74 20.35
N LEU A 40 1.71 -33.21 20.71
CA LEU A 40 0.83 -33.85 21.68
C LEU A 40 0.28 -35.19 21.20
N ILE A 41 0.09 -35.37 19.89
CA ILE A 41 -0.32 -36.65 19.30
C ILE A 41 0.81 -37.66 19.39
N ILE A 42 2.05 -37.22 19.14
CA ILE A 42 3.25 -38.06 19.25
C ILE A 42 3.44 -38.51 20.70
N LEU A 43 3.35 -37.58 21.66
CA LEU A 43 3.44 -37.88 23.09
C LEU A 43 2.34 -38.81 23.57
N PHE A 44 1.11 -38.63 23.06
CA PHE A 44 -0.01 -39.52 23.34
C PHE A 44 0.26 -40.95 22.85
N GLY A 45 0.81 -41.10 21.64
CA GLY A 45 1.23 -42.39 21.09
C GLY A 45 2.33 -43.06 21.92
N LEU A 46 3.33 -42.29 22.37
CA LEU A 46 4.39 -42.79 23.25
C LEU A 46 3.84 -43.21 24.62
N GLU A 47 2.89 -42.46 25.18
CA GLU A 47 2.23 -42.79 26.45
C GLU A 47 1.44 -44.11 26.36
N ILE A 48 0.77 -44.36 25.23
CA ILE A 48 0.11 -45.65 24.95
C ILE A 48 1.14 -46.78 24.99
N ILE A 49 2.21 -46.69 24.20
CA ILE A 49 3.23 -47.75 24.08
C ILE A 49 3.85 -48.05 25.44
N PHE A 50 4.23 -47.01 26.19
CA PHE A 50 4.84 -47.15 27.51
C PHE A 50 3.91 -47.83 28.52
N LEU A 51 2.64 -47.45 28.56
CA LEU A 51 1.67 -48.00 29.52
C LEU A 51 1.26 -49.44 29.17
N PHE A 52 1.19 -49.77 27.88
CA PHE A 52 0.89 -51.14 27.43
C PHE A 52 2.08 -52.09 27.65
N ASN A 53 3.32 -51.63 27.47
CA ASN A 53 4.51 -52.44 27.69
C ASN A 53 4.75 -52.76 29.19
N ASN A 54 4.35 -51.84 30.09
CA ASN A 54 4.53 -51.97 31.54
C ASN A 54 3.28 -52.50 32.26
N LYS A 55 2.35 -53.09 31.52
CA LYS A 55 1.08 -53.58 32.03
C LYS A 55 1.27 -54.92 32.73
N LYS A 56 0.78 -55.07 33.96
CA LYS A 56 0.75 -56.39 34.65
C LYS A 56 -0.46 -57.21 34.18
N GLU A 57 -0.34 -58.54 34.20
CA GLU A 57 -1.45 -59.44 33.83
C GLU A 57 -2.72 -59.10 34.64
N GLY A 58 -3.85 -58.98 33.94
CA GLY A 58 -5.14 -58.63 34.55
C GLY A 58 -5.41 -57.13 34.76
N GLU A 59 -4.43 -56.23 34.62
CA GLU A 59 -4.70 -54.79 34.73
C GLU A 59 -5.58 -54.31 33.56
N ARG A 60 -6.51 -53.37 33.81
CA ARG A 60 -7.24 -52.66 32.75
C ARG A 60 -6.71 -51.23 32.66
N ILE A 61 -6.30 -50.83 31.45
CA ILE A 61 -5.85 -49.48 31.17
C ILE A 61 -7.06 -48.68 30.71
N GLY A 62 -7.38 -47.60 31.42
CA GLY A 62 -8.47 -46.70 31.06
C GLY A 62 -8.00 -45.59 30.10
N PHE A 63 -8.95 -44.85 29.53
CA PHE A 63 -8.66 -43.67 28.70
C PHE A 63 -9.01 -42.39 29.46
N ASN A 64 -8.15 -41.37 29.39
CA ASN A 64 -8.46 -40.05 29.91
C ASN A 64 -9.21 -39.23 28.86
N PHE A 65 -10.51 -39.05 29.08
CA PHE A 65 -11.39 -38.36 28.14
C PHE A 65 -11.03 -36.87 27.96
N SER A 66 -10.32 -36.25 28.90
CA SER A 66 -9.88 -34.85 28.82
C SER A 66 -8.95 -34.56 27.64
N MET A 67 -8.34 -35.58 27.02
CA MET A 67 -7.54 -35.41 25.79
C MET A 67 -8.37 -34.96 24.60
N ILE A 68 -9.63 -35.40 24.50
CA ILE A 68 -10.50 -35.12 23.35
C ILE A 68 -10.80 -33.61 23.21
N PRO A 69 -11.37 -32.93 24.23
CA PRO A 69 -11.62 -31.49 24.13
C PRO A 69 -10.34 -30.67 23.96
N LEU A 70 -9.21 -31.16 24.49
CA LEU A 70 -7.91 -30.52 24.32
C LEU A 70 -7.42 -30.55 22.87
N ILE A 71 -7.48 -31.72 22.21
CA ILE A 71 -7.14 -31.85 20.78
C ILE A 71 -8.07 -30.99 19.93
N ILE A 72 -9.38 -31.00 20.23
CA ILE A 72 -10.36 -30.17 19.53
C ILE A 72 -9.99 -28.69 19.65
N ALA A 73 -9.62 -28.21 20.85
CA ALA A 73 -9.20 -26.83 21.06
C ALA A 73 -7.97 -26.45 20.22
N PHE A 74 -6.98 -27.34 20.10
CA PHE A 74 -5.80 -27.10 19.26
C PHE A 74 -6.13 -27.09 17.76
N ILE A 75 -7.03 -27.96 17.30
CA ILE A 75 -7.50 -27.95 15.91
C ILE A 75 -8.16 -26.60 15.60
N PHE A 76 -9.08 -26.13 16.45
CA PHE A 76 -9.74 -24.83 16.25
C PHE A 76 -8.76 -23.66 16.31
N ALA A 77 -7.83 -23.66 17.28
CA ALA A 77 -6.81 -22.63 17.38
C ALA A 77 -5.90 -22.58 16.14
N SER A 78 -5.48 -23.76 15.65
CA SER A 78 -4.67 -23.88 14.43
C SER A 78 -5.44 -23.42 13.19
N LEU A 79 -6.71 -23.79 13.07
CA LEU A 79 -7.57 -23.40 11.95
C LEU A 79 -7.78 -21.87 11.92
N TYR A 80 -7.96 -21.26 13.10
CA TYR A 80 -8.03 -19.80 13.21
C TYR A 80 -6.73 -19.12 12.79
N VAL A 81 -5.59 -19.55 13.32
CA VAL A 81 -4.28 -18.89 13.08
C VAL A 81 -3.82 -19.07 11.64
N ASN A 82 -3.95 -20.28 11.08
CA ASN A 82 -3.34 -20.61 9.79
C ASN A 82 -4.27 -20.37 8.59
N ILE A 83 -5.58 -20.38 8.78
CA ILE A 83 -6.55 -20.30 7.67
C ILE A 83 -7.41 -19.04 7.80
N LEU A 84 -8.13 -18.86 8.91
CA LEU A 84 -9.09 -17.77 9.03
C LEU A 84 -8.41 -16.39 9.17
N LYS A 85 -7.30 -16.29 9.91
CA LYS A 85 -6.60 -15.02 10.15
C LYS A 85 -5.98 -14.42 8.86
N PRO A 86 -5.27 -15.19 8.00
CA PRO A 86 -4.82 -14.68 6.70
C PRO A 86 -5.96 -14.27 5.79
N ILE A 87 -7.00 -15.10 5.68
CA ILE A 87 -8.19 -14.81 4.86
C ILE A 87 -8.89 -13.53 5.34
N GLY A 88 -9.09 -13.38 6.65
CA GLY A 88 -9.68 -12.18 7.25
C GLY A 88 -8.85 -10.92 7.02
N LYS A 89 -7.51 -11.01 6.94
CA LYS A 89 -6.65 -9.88 6.56
C LYS A 89 -6.80 -9.52 5.08
N GLU A 90 -6.85 -10.51 4.20
CA GLU A 90 -7.10 -10.29 2.77
C GLU A 90 -8.48 -9.65 2.51
N PHE A 91 -9.52 -10.10 3.21
CA PHE A 91 -10.84 -9.46 3.16
C PHE A 91 -10.84 -8.02 3.73
N ASN A 92 -10.12 -7.76 4.83
CA ASN A 92 -9.98 -6.40 5.36
C ASN A 92 -9.22 -5.46 4.41
N ILE A 93 -8.21 -5.96 3.69
CA ILE A 93 -7.47 -5.17 2.67
C ILE A 93 -8.39 -4.87 1.47
N LEU A 94 -9.21 -5.83 1.06
CA LEU A 94 -10.19 -5.66 -0.03
C LEU A 94 -11.27 -4.61 0.30
N GLU A 95 -11.72 -4.54 1.57
CA GLU A 95 -12.84 -3.68 2.00
C GLU A 95 -12.37 -2.29 2.49
N ASN A 96 -11.28 -2.21 3.25
CA ASN A 96 -10.82 -0.98 3.91
C ASN A 96 -9.62 -0.30 3.24
N GLY A 97 -9.03 -0.90 2.20
CA GLY A 97 -7.83 -0.39 1.54
C GLY A 97 -6.54 -0.61 2.35
N LEU A 98 -5.40 -0.18 1.79
CA LEU A 98 -4.10 -0.29 2.45
C LEU A 98 -3.88 0.89 3.40
N ASN A 99 -3.66 0.64 4.69
CA ASN A 99 -3.23 1.66 5.65
C ASN A 99 -1.72 1.88 5.49
N ILE A 100 -1.35 2.81 4.63
CA ILE A 100 0.03 3.28 4.50
C ILE A 100 0.26 4.30 5.62
N SER A 101 1.27 4.02 6.45
CA SER A 101 1.61 4.86 7.60
C SER A 101 1.88 6.30 7.18
N GLU A 102 1.28 7.28 7.87
CA GLU A 102 1.63 8.70 7.66
C GLU A 102 3.05 9.04 8.14
N ASN A 103 3.67 8.17 8.95
CA ASN A 103 5.01 8.34 9.48
C ASN A 103 6.13 7.83 8.54
N ILE A 104 5.91 7.86 7.22
CA ILE A 104 6.96 7.49 6.23
C ILE A 104 8.20 8.38 6.38
N PHE A 105 8.04 9.60 6.91
CA PHE A 105 9.12 10.54 7.17
C PHE A 105 9.41 10.70 8.67
N ASP A 106 9.91 9.63 9.33
CA ASP A 106 10.51 9.71 10.66
C ASP A 106 12.03 9.51 10.57
N LEU A 107 12.77 10.63 10.58
CA LEU A 107 14.23 10.64 10.49
C LEU A 107 14.94 10.46 11.84
N GLY A 108 14.18 10.36 12.93
CA GLY A 108 14.68 10.37 14.31
C GLY A 108 15.52 11.61 14.63
N ASN A 109 16.44 11.48 15.59
CA ASN A 109 17.30 12.59 16.02
C ASN A 109 18.34 12.98 14.96
N GLY A 110 18.44 14.26 14.64
CA GLY A 110 19.39 14.80 13.65
C GLY A 110 19.61 16.30 13.80
N LYS A 111 20.61 16.82 13.07
CA LYS A 111 20.84 18.25 12.90
C LYS A 111 20.10 18.69 11.65
N ASN A 112 19.43 19.85 11.71
CA ASN A 112 18.73 20.41 10.56
C ASN A 112 19.52 21.62 10.06
N ILE A 113 19.94 21.59 8.80
CA ILE A 113 20.63 22.71 8.16
C ILE A 113 19.66 23.35 7.17
N LYS A 114 19.34 24.63 7.39
CA LYS A 114 18.55 25.39 6.41
C LYS A 114 19.41 25.70 5.20
N VAL A 115 18.86 25.48 4.01
CA VAL A 115 19.50 25.78 2.74
C VAL A 115 18.53 26.57 1.88
N ASP A 116 18.96 27.78 1.53
CA ASP A 116 18.27 28.66 0.60
C ASP A 116 19.10 28.73 -0.68
N LYS A 117 18.56 28.23 -1.80
CA LYS A 117 19.23 28.29 -3.10
C LYS A 117 18.28 28.75 -4.19
N THR A 118 18.74 29.70 -5.00
CA THR A 118 18.02 30.18 -6.17
C THR A 118 18.81 29.83 -7.42
N LEU A 119 18.15 29.21 -8.38
CA LEU A 119 18.72 28.87 -9.68
C LEU A 119 18.01 29.70 -10.75
N ASP A 120 18.79 30.33 -11.63
CA ASP A 120 18.23 31.01 -12.78
C ASP A 120 17.59 30.02 -13.76
N LYS A 121 16.74 30.52 -14.64
CA LYS A 121 16.08 29.69 -15.64
C LYS A 121 17.11 29.08 -16.60
N LEU A 122 17.09 27.75 -16.66
CA LEU A 122 17.82 26.96 -17.64
C LEU A 122 16.88 25.85 -18.12
N GLY A 123 16.54 25.86 -19.41
CA GLY A 123 15.61 24.89 -19.99
C GLY A 123 14.29 24.84 -19.24
N ASN A 124 13.66 23.66 -19.24
CA ASN A 124 12.43 23.39 -18.49
C ASN A 124 12.48 22.08 -17.68
N LYS A 125 13.67 21.55 -17.39
CA LYS A 125 13.82 20.31 -16.62
C LYS A 125 14.44 20.53 -15.24
N ILE A 126 13.93 19.79 -14.27
CA ILE A 126 14.56 19.65 -12.96
C ILE A 126 14.46 18.20 -12.50
N GLU A 127 15.60 17.61 -12.15
CA GLU A 127 15.68 16.29 -11.54
C GLU A 127 16.17 16.43 -10.10
N PHE A 128 15.42 15.88 -9.15
CA PHE A 128 15.72 15.90 -7.73
C PHE A 128 15.89 14.46 -7.22
N ILE A 129 17.05 14.17 -6.66
CA ILE A 129 17.44 12.83 -6.19
C ILE A 129 17.77 12.91 -4.70
N THR A 130 17.10 12.11 -3.89
CA THR A 130 17.35 11.94 -2.44
C THR A 130 16.77 10.61 -1.96
N ASP A 131 16.89 10.25 -0.68
CA ASP A 131 16.43 8.94 -0.15
C ASP A 131 15.21 9.04 0.79
N ASN A 132 14.94 10.22 1.37
CA ASN A 132 13.75 10.47 2.19
C ASN A 132 13.35 11.94 2.02
N SER A 133 12.07 12.24 1.82
CA SER A 133 11.65 13.65 1.76
C SER A 133 10.24 13.98 2.27
N ASP A 134 10.08 15.16 2.89
CA ASP A 134 8.78 15.84 3.07
C ASP A 134 8.81 17.20 2.37
N LEU A 135 8.41 17.21 1.09
CA LEU A 135 8.53 18.35 0.20
C LEU A 135 7.18 18.90 -0.25
N LYS A 136 7.17 20.21 -0.46
CA LYS A 136 6.06 20.95 -1.04
C LYS A 136 6.53 21.66 -2.30
N ILE A 137 5.75 21.58 -3.37
CA ILE A 137 5.98 22.30 -4.62
C ILE A 137 5.02 23.48 -4.68
N ARG A 138 5.58 24.66 -4.90
CA ARG A 138 4.84 25.90 -5.17
C ARG A 138 5.17 26.43 -6.54
N LYS A 139 4.24 27.18 -7.12
CA LYS A 139 4.49 27.86 -8.38
C LYS A 139 5.42 29.05 -8.13
N SER A 140 6.49 29.13 -8.92
CA SER A 140 7.39 30.29 -8.89
C SER A 140 6.76 31.50 -9.59
N THR A 141 6.94 32.69 -9.01
CA THR A 141 6.38 33.95 -9.52
C THR A 141 7.38 34.79 -10.32
N ASP A 142 8.68 34.47 -10.26
CA ASP A 142 9.76 35.22 -10.90
C ASP A 142 10.54 34.40 -11.94
N ASP A 143 9.94 33.30 -12.42
CA ASP A 143 10.51 32.39 -13.43
C ASP A 143 11.84 31.74 -13.01
N LYS A 144 12.17 31.77 -11.72
CA LYS A 144 13.35 31.12 -11.12
C LYS A 144 12.96 29.85 -10.36
N ILE A 145 13.90 28.92 -10.22
CA ILE A 145 13.74 27.80 -9.30
C ILE A 145 14.30 28.20 -7.93
N LYS A 146 13.54 27.98 -6.86
CA LYS A 146 14.00 28.25 -5.49
C LYS A 146 13.85 27.02 -4.61
N LEU A 147 14.89 26.72 -3.85
CA LEU A 147 14.95 25.67 -2.85
C LEU A 147 15.01 26.36 -1.49
N ASP A 148 13.92 26.30 -0.72
CA ASP A 148 13.85 26.72 0.68
C ASP A 148 13.62 25.45 1.50
N ILE A 149 14.73 24.76 1.79
CA ILE A 149 14.70 23.39 2.33
C ILE A 149 15.56 23.26 3.59
N TYR A 150 15.25 22.26 4.39
CA TYR A 150 16.08 21.76 5.47
C TYR A 150 16.69 20.42 5.05
N VAL A 151 18.01 20.34 5.11
CA VAL A 151 18.75 19.09 4.95
C VAL A 151 18.96 18.51 6.34
N HIS A 152 18.42 17.31 6.57
CA HIS A 152 18.52 16.60 7.84
C HIS A 152 19.78 15.75 7.83
N ILE A 153 20.67 15.98 8.78
CA ILE A 153 21.99 15.35 8.85
C ILE A 153 22.11 14.51 10.13
N ASN A 154 22.84 13.40 10.05
CA ASN A 154 23.16 12.58 11.21
C ASN A 154 23.94 13.39 12.28
N ASN A 155 23.51 13.34 13.55
CA ASN A 155 24.17 14.01 14.66
C ASN A 155 25.67 13.68 14.81
N ARG A 156 26.09 12.48 14.39
CA ARG A 156 27.49 12.05 14.41
C ARG A 156 28.36 12.73 13.34
N SER A 157 27.73 13.42 12.39
CA SER A 157 28.43 14.15 11.34
C SER A 157 28.94 15.49 11.85
N ASN A 158 30.16 15.84 11.44
CA ASN A 158 30.80 17.13 11.72
C ASN A 158 30.38 18.23 10.72
N ILE A 159 29.36 17.96 9.89
CA ILE A 159 28.83 18.90 8.93
C ILE A 159 27.89 19.88 9.64
N ASN A 160 28.21 21.17 9.55
CA ASN A 160 27.43 22.28 10.13
C ASN A 160 26.88 23.24 9.06
N ASN A 161 27.31 23.09 7.81
CA ASN A 161 26.76 23.81 6.67
C ASN A 161 26.61 22.84 5.48
N TYR A 162 25.61 23.06 4.64
CA TYR A 162 25.34 22.25 3.45
C TYR A 162 25.11 23.17 2.26
N ASP A 163 25.86 22.95 1.18
CA ASP A 163 25.66 23.63 -0.10
C ASP A 163 25.18 22.62 -1.13
N ILE A 164 24.03 22.90 -1.75
CA ILE A 164 23.44 22.04 -2.75
C ILE A 164 24.29 22.10 -4.01
N LYS A 165 24.87 20.98 -4.43
CA LYS A 165 25.61 20.90 -5.68
C LYS A 165 24.67 20.59 -6.84
N GLU A 166 24.28 21.61 -7.58
CA GLU A 166 23.54 21.46 -8.82
C GLU A 166 24.46 21.07 -9.98
N GLN A 167 23.99 20.18 -10.83
CA GLN A 167 24.61 19.85 -12.11
C GLN A 167 23.76 20.44 -13.22
N LYS A 168 24.36 21.27 -14.07
CA LYS A 168 23.71 21.73 -15.30
C LYS A 168 23.67 20.57 -16.29
N VAL A 169 22.49 20.22 -16.74
CA VAL A 169 22.26 19.29 -17.85
C VAL A 169 21.72 20.09 -19.04
N SER A 170 21.70 19.49 -20.24
CA SER A 170 21.43 20.21 -21.51
C SER A 170 20.13 21.03 -21.52
N ASP A 171 19.14 20.67 -20.70
CA ASP A 171 17.83 21.30 -20.65
C ASP A 171 17.35 21.59 -19.21
N GLY A 172 18.29 21.78 -18.28
CA GLY A 172 17.96 22.22 -16.92
C GLY A 172 18.92 21.75 -15.84
N TYR A 173 18.38 21.36 -14.69
CA TYR A 173 19.16 21.07 -13.49
C TYR A 173 18.96 19.65 -12.99
N LYS A 174 20.04 19.05 -12.50
CA LYS A 174 20.02 17.85 -11.69
C LYS A 174 20.57 18.19 -10.31
N ILE A 175 19.78 17.92 -9.27
CA ILE A 175 20.10 18.15 -7.87
C ILE A 175 20.13 16.79 -7.18
N ASN A 176 21.26 16.47 -6.59
CA ASN A 176 21.44 15.20 -5.87
C ASN A 176 21.83 15.48 -4.41
N ILE A 177 20.98 15.05 -3.49
CA ILE A 177 21.13 15.20 -2.03
C ILE A 177 21.01 13.80 -1.42
N ASN A 178 22.03 12.98 -1.62
CA ASN A 178 22.07 11.57 -1.20
C ASN A 178 23.41 11.18 -0.57
N GLU A 179 24.14 12.14 0.00
CA GLU A 179 25.35 11.83 0.73
C GLU A 179 25.04 10.97 1.96
N SER A 180 25.95 10.05 2.31
CA SER A 180 25.74 9.07 3.40
C SER A 180 25.47 9.65 4.79
N TYR A 181 25.77 10.94 5.01
CA TYR A 181 25.48 11.64 6.25
C TYR A 181 24.13 12.37 6.24
N VAL A 182 23.49 12.50 5.08
CA VAL A 182 22.15 13.05 4.91
C VAL A 182 21.13 11.96 5.20
N LYS A 183 20.14 12.31 6.02
CA LYS A 183 19.02 11.46 6.38
C LYS A 183 17.79 11.72 5.50
N GLY A 184 17.62 12.95 5.04
CA GLY A 184 16.50 13.32 4.20
C GLY A 184 16.40 14.83 4.04
N VAL A 185 15.37 15.26 3.31
CA VAL A 185 15.13 16.67 2.97
C VAL A 185 13.69 17.04 3.28
N SER A 186 13.46 18.21 3.87
CA SER A 186 12.10 18.77 3.98
C SER A 186 12.04 20.22 3.55
N GLY A 187 10.86 20.72 3.18
CA GLY A 187 10.66 22.14 2.87
C GLY A 187 9.91 22.39 1.58
N ILE A 188 10.22 23.52 0.94
CA ILE A 188 9.47 24.04 -0.20
C ILE A 188 10.38 24.23 -1.42
N ILE A 189 9.94 23.73 -2.56
CA ILE A 189 10.55 23.94 -3.87
C ILE A 189 9.60 24.82 -4.68
N TYR A 190 10.08 25.97 -5.12
CA TYR A 190 9.36 26.85 -6.03
C TYR A 190 9.82 26.56 -7.46
N ILE A 191 8.89 26.19 -8.33
CA ILE A 191 9.18 25.82 -9.73
C ILE A 191 8.25 26.61 -10.65
N PRO A 192 8.74 27.22 -11.74
CA PRO A 192 7.86 27.82 -12.73
C PRO A 192 6.92 26.78 -13.36
N ASP A 193 5.74 27.24 -13.78
CA ASP A 193 4.77 26.38 -14.47
C ASP A 193 5.27 26.04 -15.88
N GLY A 194 4.99 24.82 -16.35
CA GLY A 194 5.51 24.30 -17.62
C GLY A 194 6.83 23.53 -17.53
N TYR A 195 7.32 23.27 -16.32
CA TYR A 195 8.51 22.46 -16.09
C TYR A 195 8.19 20.95 -16.11
N ASN A 196 9.16 20.18 -16.60
CA ASN A 196 9.26 18.74 -16.40
C ASN A 196 10.07 18.49 -15.12
N ILE A 197 9.39 18.00 -14.10
CA ILE A 197 9.89 17.82 -12.75
C ILE A 197 10.03 16.32 -12.50
N LYS A 198 11.23 15.86 -12.18
CA LYS A 198 11.52 14.46 -11.91
C LYS A 198 12.00 14.29 -10.47
N PHE A 199 11.37 13.40 -9.72
CA PHE A 199 11.83 12.94 -8.41
C PHE A 199 12.29 11.48 -8.48
N GLN A 200 13.50 11.21 -8.03
CA GLN A 200 14.01 9.86 -7.79
C GLN A 200 14.30 9.72 -6.31
N ASN A 201 13.38 9.14 -5.56
CA ASN A 201 13.44 9.19 -4.11
C ASN A 201 12.59 8.10 -3.46
N ASP A 202 13.06 7.58 -2.35
CA ASP A 202 12.32 6.65 -1.52
C ASP A 202 11.66 7.41 -0.35
N ASN A 203 10.66 6.82 0.28
CA ASN A 203 9.99 7.36 1.45
C ASN A 203 9.56 8.83 1.27
N MET A 204 8.76 9.06 0.24
CA MET A 204 8.38 10.38 -0.20
C MET A 204 7.07 10.86 0.42
N LYS A 205 7.06 12.08 0.91
CA LYS A 205 5.86 12.89 1.06
C LYS A 205 6.00 14.11 0.18
N LEU A 206 5.13 14.22 -0.83
CA LEU A 206 5.22 15.29 -1.82
C LEU A 206 3.84 15.91 -2.07
N ASN A 207 3.77 17.23 -1.92
CA ASN A 207 2.53 17.97 -2.08
C ASN A 207 2.71 19.11 -3.08
N THR A 208 1.79 19.31 -4.02
CA THR A 208 1.71 20.56 -4.78
C THR A 208 0.70 21.48 -4.09
N GLU A 209 1.13 22.62 -3.58
CA GLU A 209 0.21 23.57 -2.93
C GLU A 209 -0.51 24.48 -3.94
N ASP A 210 0.13 24.74 -5.08
CA ASP A 210 -0.40 25.52 -6.19
C ASP A 210 -0.70 24.63 -7.41
N GLU A 211 -1.59 25.09 -8.29
CA GLU A 211 -1.83 24.46 -9.58
C GLU A 211 -0.67 24.73 -10.56
N LEU A 212 -0.13 23.65 -11.12
CA LEU A 212 0.97 23.61 -12.09
C LEU A 212 0.48 22.99 -13.41
N ILE A 213 -0.57 23.60 -13.96
CA ILE A 213 -1.42 23.01 -15.02
C ILE A 213 -0.68 22.69 -16.32
N ASN A 214 0.49 23.29 -16.53
CA ASN A 214 1.33 23.05 -17.70
C ASN A 214 2.54 22.15 -17.39
N SER A 215 2.81 21.88 -16.10
CA SER A 215 3.94 21.08 -15.66
C SER A 215 3.66 19.58 -15.71
N GLU A 216 4.74 18.83 -15.88
CA GLU A 216 4.76 17.37 -15.90
C GLU A 216 5.57 16.86 -14.73
N LEU A 217 5.05 15.89 -13.98
CA LEU A 217 5.68 15.34 -12.80
C LEU A 217 5.98 13.84 -13.02
N TYR A 218 7.25 13.47 -12.87
CA TYR A 218 7.76 12.11 -13.01
C TYR A 218 8.32 11.65 -11.67
N ILE A 219 7.82 10.55 -11.12
CA ILE A 219 8.23 10.06 -9.80
C ILE A 219 8.63 8.59 -9.92
N SER A 220 9.80 8.27 -9.36
CA SER A 220 10.29 6.89 -9.25
C SER A 220 10.90 6.65 -7.87
N GLY A 221 10.64 5.50 -7.26
CA GLY A 221 11.22 5.08 -5.98
C GLY A 221 10.24 4.23 -5.19
N ASP A 222 10.47 4.05 -3.90
CA ASP A 222 9.65 3.20 -3.04
C ASP A 222 8.99 3.98 -1.90
N ASN A 223 7.73 3.67 -1.60
CA ASN A 223 6.91 4.21 -0.53
C ASN A 223 6.62 5.72 -0.65
N GLY A 224 5.34 6.10 -0.61
CA GLY A 224 5.06 7.53 -0.49
C GLY A 224 3.61 7.96 -0.34
N ILE A 225 3.45 9.22 0.07
CA ILE A 225 2.17 9.91 0.21
C ILE A 225 2.22 11.17 -0.64
N PHE A 226 1.24 11.29 -1.53
CA PHE A 226 1.24 12.28 -2.58
C PHE A 226 -0.06 13.05 -2.60
N ASN A 227 0.03 14.37 -2.61
CA ASN A 227 -1.11 15.25 -2.84
C ASN A 227 -0.83 16.17 -4.01
N PHE A 228 -1.54 15.98 -5.11
CA PHE A 228 -1.32 16.71 -6.35
C PHE A 228 -2.54 17.53 -6.77
N LYS A 229 -2.28 18.71 -7.30
CA LYS A 229 -3.28 19.67 -7.73
C LYS A 229 -2.88 20.31 -9.05
N GLY A 230 -3.74 20.15 -10.05
CA GLY A 230 -3.63 20.81 -11.35
C GLY A 230 -2.30 20.49 -12.05
N LEU A 231 -2.19 19.34 -12.71
CA LEU A 231 -0.99 18.96 -13.48
C LEU A 231 -1.37 18.65 -14.92
N LYS A 232 -0.43 18.88 -15.85
CA LYS A 232 -0.56 18.39 -17.23
C LYS A 232 -0.39 16.88 -17.27
N LEU A 233 0.67 16.36 -16.66
CA LEU A 233 0.99 14.94 -16.63
C LEU A 233 1.51 14.55 -15.25
N LEU A 234 1.01 13.43 -14.73
CA LEU A 234 1.60 12.72 -13.60
C LEU A 234 2.01 11.33 -14.08
N LYS A 235 3.30 11.02 -14.03
CA LYS A 235 3.83 9.69 -14.32
C LYS A 235 4.55 9.15 -13.08
N MET A 236 4.14 7.99 -12.60
CA MET A 236 4.68 7.40 -11.38
C MET A 236 5.01 5.92 -11.59
N ASP A 237 6.15 5.51 -11.06
CA ASP A 237 6.60 4.12 -10.95
C ASP A 237 7.06 3.93 -9.51
N ILE A 238 6.16 3.48 -8.63
CA ILE A 238 6.37 3.48 -7.19
C ILE A 238 5.65 2.36 -6.48
N ASP A 239 6.28 1.75 -5.49
CA ASP A 239 5.63 0.78 -4.61
C ASP A 239 5.10 1.42 -3.32
N ASN A 240 4.06 0.82 -2.72
CA ASN A 240 3.51 1.17 -1.40
C ASN A 240 3.13 2.66 -1.27
N PHE A 241 2.16 3.13 -2.06
CA PHE A 241 1.87 4.57 -2.17
C PHE A 241 0.40 4.94 -1.90
N ASN A 242 0.19 6.19 -1.48
CA ASN A 242 -1.12 6.81 -1.41
C ASN A 242 -1.12 8.11 -2.23
N ILE A 243 -1.99 8.20 -3.24
CA ILE A 243 -2.11 9.35 -4.11
C ILE A 243 -3.50 9.96 -3.95
N ASN A 244 -3.53 11.24 -3.64
CA ASN A 244 -4.71 12.09 -3.76
C ASN A 244 -4.42 13.18 -4.82
N GLY A 245 -4.97 13.00 -6.01
CA GLY A 245 -4.80 13.89 -7.14
C GLY A 245 -6.07 14.64 -7.48
N SER A 246 -5.94 15.93 -7.79
CA SER A 246 -7.04 16.77 -8.25
C SER A 246 -6.69 17.49 -9.55
N ASN A 247 -7.61 17.50 -10.52
CA ASN A 247 -7.45 18.19 -11.81
C ASN A 247 -6.16 17.81 -12.56
N ILE A 248 -5.78 16.52 -12.56
CA ILE A 248 -4.63 16.00 -13.30
C ILE A 248 -5.10 15.58 -14.69
N LYS A 249 -4.54 16.19 -15.73
CA LYS A 249 -5.02 15.98 -17.11
C LYS A 249 -4.72 14.57 -17.62
N TYR A 250 -3.49 14.12 -17.44
CA TYR A 250 -3.04 12.77 -17.79
C TYR A 250 -2.35 12.14 -16.57
N SER A 251 -2.78 10.96 -16.14
CA SER A 251 -2.14 10.21 -15.06
C SER A 251 -1.76 8.81 -15.51
N MET A 252 -0.49 8.44 -15.37
CA MET A 252 0.06 7.11 -15.65
C MET A 252 0.76 6.60 -14.37
N ILE A 253 0.14 5.68 -13.65
CA ILE A 253 0.60 5.23 -12.34
C ILE A 253 0.81 3.72 -12.38
N ASN A 254 2.04 3.29 -12.14
CA ASN A 254 2.43 1.90 -12.04
C ASN A 254 3.01 1.61 -10.66
N GLY A 255 2.74 0.42 -10.10
CA GLY A 255 3.36 -0.01 -8.85
C GLY A 255 2.63 -1.13 -8.14
N ASN A 256 3.24 -1.75 -7.12
CA ASN A 256 2.71 -2.99 -6.57
C ASN A 256 1.53 -2.78 -5.61
N ASN A 257 1.66 -1.89 -4.64
CA ASN A 257 0.66 -1.71 -3.58
C ASN A 257 0.29 -0.23 -3.44
N GLY A 258 -0.99 0.12 -3.49
CA GLY A 258 -1.34 1.52 -3.26
C GLY A 258 -2.82 1.87 -3.19
N ASN A 259 -3.08 3.13 -2.84
CA ASN A 259 -4.38 3.76 -2.97
C ASN A 259 -4.26 4.95 -3.92
N VAL A 260 -5.14 5.05 -4.90
CA VAL A 260 -5.19 6.13 -5.86
C VAL A 260 -6.56 6.78 -5.82
N SER A 261 -6.61 8.07 -5.60
CA SER A 261 -7.82 8.88 -5.77
C SER A 261 -7.52 10.01 -6.75
N ILE A 262 -8.20 10.04 -7.90
CA ILE A 262 -8.05 11.09 -8.92
C ILE A 262 -9.41 11.74 -9.16
N ASN A 263 -9.51 13.01 -8.81
CA ASN A 263 -10.77 13.74 -8.82
C ASN A 263 -10.69 15.01 -9.69
N GLY A 264 -11.80 15.43 -10.28
CA GLY A 264 -11.94 16.76 -10.88
C GLY A 264 -12.32 16.77 -12.35
N ASP A 265 -12.51 17.97 -12.88
CA ASP A 265 -13.15 18.20 -14.18
C ASP A 265 -12.20 18.13 -15.38
N ARG A 266 -10.90 18.07 -15.13
CA ARG A 266 -9.85 18.18 -16.17
C ARG A 266 -9.18 16.86 -16.50
N VAL A 267 -9.69 15.74 -15.99
CA VAL A 267 -9.09 14.42 -16.16
C VAL A 267 -9.46 13.88 -17.55
N GLU A 268 -8.49 13.82 -18.46
CA GLU A 268 -8.69 13.25 -19.81
C GLU A 268 -8.26 11.79 -19.89
N GLU A 269 -7.15 11.45 -19.24
CA GLU A 269 -6.67 10.07 -19.23
C GLU A 269 -6.18 9.66 -17.84
N SER A 270 -6.62 8.50 -17.39
CA SER A 270 -6.08 7.84 -16.21
C SER A 270 -5.79 6.38 -16.51
N ILE A 271 -4.50 6.04 -16.57
CA ILE A 271 -3.98 4.68 -16.71
C ILE A 271 -3.32 4.30 -15.40
N ILE A 272 -3.85 3.29 -14.73
CA ILE A 272 -3.38 2.82 -13.42
C ILE A 272 -3.19 1.31 -13.49
N GLU A 273 -1.97 0.83 -13.26
CA GLU A 273 -1.64 -0.59 -13.27
C GLU A 273 -0.94 -0.96 -11.97
N MET A 274 -1.59 -1.80 -11.14
CA MET A 274 -1.05 -2.18 -9.84
C MET A 274 -1.38 -3.62 -9.45
N ASP A 275 -0.62 -4.23 -8.53
CA ASP A 275 -0.97 -5.56 -8.04
C ASP A 275 -2.14 -5.48 -7.06
N ASN A 276 -1.98 -4.71 -5.97
CA ASN A 276 -2.95 -4.64 -4.89
C ASN A 276 -3.34 -3.20 -4.55
N GLY A 277 -4.64 -2.91 -4.44
CA GLY A 277 -5.01 -1.57 -4.00
C GLY A 277 -6.46 -1.14 -4.12
N LYS A 278 -6.66 0.16 -3.93
CA LYS A 278 -7.93 0.84 -4.16
C LYS A 278 -7.75 1.98 -5.14
N VAL A 279 -8.58 2.03 -6.16
CA VAL A 279 -8.60 3.13 -7.14
C VAL A 279 -9.97 3.78 -7.08
N ASN A 280 -10.01 5.08 -6.81
CA ASN A 280 -11.20 5.91 -6.91
C ASN A 280 -10.96 6.98 -7.96
N ILE A 281 -11.82 7.06 -8.96
CA ILE A 281 -11.77 8.10 -9.98
C ILE A 281 -13.13 8.79 -10.00
N GLU A 282 -13.14 10.08 -9.73
CA GLU A 282 -14.32 10.93 -9.85
C GLU A 282 -14.08 11.99 -10.90
N ASN A 283 -14.74 11.84 -12.04
CA ASN A 283 -14.50 12.70 -13.19
C ASN A 283 -15.81 13.05 -13.89
N LYS A 284 -16.00 14.32 -14.20
CA LYS A 284 -17.20 14.80 -14.88
C LYS A 284 -17.36 14.22 -16.28
N PHE A 285 -16.29 14.22 -17.08
CA PHE A 285 -16.31 13.77 -18.47
C PHE A 285 -15.28 12.66 -18.68
N CYS A 286 -15.76 11.46 -18.97
CA CYS A 286 -14.90 10.29 -19.05
C CYS A 286 -14.37 10.13 -20.47
N LYS A 287 -13.10 10.47 -20.71
CA LYS A 287 -12.45 10.23 -22.01
C LYS A 287 -11.79 8.86 -22.09
N ASN A 288 -10.76 8.61 -21.27
CA ASN A 288 -10.06 7.34 -21.24
C ASN A 288 -9.64 6.95 -19.81
N ILE A 289 -10.30 5.94 -19.24
CA ILE A 289 -9.94 5.36 -17.95
C ILE A 289 -9.54 3.91 -18.20
N LYS A 290 -8.29 3.57 -17.85
CA LYS A 290 -7.78 2.21 -17.86
C LYS A 290 -7.26 1.86 -16.47
N VAL A 291 -7.80 0.80 -15.86
CA VAL A 291 -7.35 0.33 -14.56
C VAL A 291 -7.11 -1.17 -14.60
N ILE A 292 -5.93 -1.61 -14.22
CA ILE A 292 -5.57 -3.03 -14.10
C ILE A 292 -5.13 -3.30 -12.67
N LEU A 293 -5.84 -4.18 -11.97
CA LEU A 293 -5.49 -4.67 -10.63
C LEU A 293 -5.44 -6.20 -10.58
N GLU A 294 -4.48 -6.79 -9.87
CA GLU A 294 -4.59 -8.20 -9.49
C GLU A 294 -5.63 -8.36 -8.38
N ARG A 295 -5.58 -7.53 -7.34
CA ARG A 295 -6.50 -7.58 -6.20
C ARG A 295 -6.89 -6.19 -5.74
N GLY A 296 -8.20 -5.93 -5.61
CA GLY A 296 -8.59 -4.62 -5.11
C GLY A 296 -9.98 -4.15 -5.44
N THR A 297 -10.19 -2.87 -5.18
CA THR A 297 -11.46 -2.19 -5.45
C THR A 297 -11.24 -1.02 -6.40
N VAL A 298 -12.02 -0.97 -7.48
CA VAL A 298 -12.07 0.17 -8.40
C VAL A 298 -13.44 0.81 -8.31
N ASN A 299 -13.49 2.10 -7.99
CA ASN A 299 -14.69 2.91 -8.01
C ASN A 299 -14.51 4.02 -9.05
N VAL A 300 -15.38 4.04 -10.05
CA VAL A 300 -15.46 5.13 -11.03
C VAL A 300 -16.81 5.80 -10.90
N LYS A 301 -16.80 7.10 -10.65
CA LYS A 301 -17.99 7.95 -10.68
C LYS A 301 -17.83 8.99 -11.76
N THR A 302 -18.82 9.08 -12.63
CA THR A 302 -18.88 10.09 -13.68
C THR A 302 -20.31 10.56 -13.89
N ILE A 303 -20.48 11.72 -14.52
CA ILE A 303 -21.79 12.11 -15.07
C ILE A 303 -21.86 11.92 -16.58
N ASP A 304 -20.77 11.41 -17.17
CA ASP A 304 -20.72 11.09 -18.58
C ASP A 304 -21.59 9.85 -18.86
N HIS A 305 -22.62 10.03 -19.67
CA HIS A 305 -23.51 8.96 -20.09
C HIS A 305 -23.06 8.28 -21.39
N ASN A 306 -21.96 8.74 -21.97
CA ASN A 306 -21.44 8.29 -23.26
C ASN A 306 -20.17 7.44 -23.09
N ILE A 307 -20.30 6.29 -22.43
CA ILE A 307 -19.15 5.43 -22.12
C ILE A 307 -19.26 4.03 -22.74
N GLN A 308 -18.16 3.57 -23.32
CA GLN A 308 -17.91 2.18 -23.59
C GLN A 308 -17.26 1.56 -22.34
N ALA A 309 -18.03 0.75 -21.63
CA ALA A 309 -17.60 0.08 -20.40
C ALA A 309 -17.17 -1.37 -20.70
N ASN A 310 -15.89 -1.65 -20.48
CA ASN A 310 -15.30 -2.98 -20.50
C ASN A 310 -14.82 -3.33 -19.08
N LEU A 311 -15.67 -4.00 -18.30
CA LEU A 311 -15.44 -4.30 -16.89
C LEU A 311 -15.18 -5.80 -16.74
N ASN A 312 -13.91 -6.17 -16.64
CA ASN A 312 -13.45 -7.55 -16.57
C ASN A 312 -13.11 -7.95 -15.13
N LEU A 313 -13.81 -8.98 -14.63
CA LEU A 313 -13.64 -9.48 -13.28
C LEU A 313 -13.59 -11.01 -13.28
N ASN A 314 -12.53 -11.58 -12.70
CA ASN A 314 -12.43 -13.04 -12.53
C ASN A 314 -13.12 -13.50 -11.23
N LYS A 315 -12.79 -12.90 -10.08
CA LYS A 315 -13.39 -13.22 -8.77
C LYS A 315 -13.91 -11.98 -8.05
N GLY A 316 -15.15 -11.99 -7.61
CA GLY A 316 -15.76 -10.93 -6.78
C GLY A 316 -17.02 -10.32 -7.39
N LYS A 317 -17.23 -9.00 -7.23
CA LYS A 317 -18.44 -8.31 -7.69
C LYS A 317 -18.15 -7.18 -8.68
N VAL A 318 -18.92 -7.11 -9.75
CA VAL A 318 -18.95 -5.96 -10.67
C VAL A 318 -20.32 -5.30 -10.55
N ASN A 319 -20.36 -3.97 -10.58
CA ASN A 319 -21.58 -3.19 -10.55
C ASN A 319 -21.48 -2.04 -11.56
N LEU A 320 -22.47 -1.93 -12.43
CA LEU A 320 -22.65 -0.79 -13.31
C LEU A 320 -24.04 -0.20 -13.07
N ASN A 321 -24.12 1.04 -12.59
CA ASN A 321 -25.38 1.75 -12.34
C ASN A 321 -26.41 0.98 -11.49
N GLY A 322 -25.95 0.22 -10.49
CA GLY A 322 -26.79 -0.61 -9.63
C GLY A 322 -27.06 -2.02 -10.17
N GLY A 323 -26.76 -2.27 -11.45
CA GLY A 323 -26.81 -3.59 -12.07
C GLY A 323 -25.58 -4.43 -11.70
N GLY A 324 -25.68 -5.19 -10.62
CA GLY A 324 -24.58 -6.04 -10.13
C GLY A 324 -24.50 -7.41 -10.81
N ARG A 325 -23.28 -7.89 -11.05
CA ARG A 325 -22.97 -9.30 -11.33
C ARG A 325 -21.86 -9.81 -10.40
N VAL A 326 -21.79 -11.13 -10.24
CA VAL A 326 -20.78 -11.80 -9.41
C VAL A 326 -19.97 -12.72 -10.29
N ASN A 327 -18.65 -12.77 -10.10
CA ASN A 327 -17.69 -13.61 -10.83
C ASN A 327 -17.90 -13.60 -12.36
N SER A 328 -18.20 -12.42 -12.92
CA SER A 328 -18.48 -12.25 -14.34
C SER A 328 -18.22 -10.82 -14.79
N SER A 329 -17.91 -10.66 -16.07
CA SER A 329 -17.65 -9.37 -16.70
C SER A 329 -18.93 -8.66 -17.15
N ILE A 330 -18.84 -7.34 -17.33
CA ILE A 330 -19.83 -6.50 -18.01
C ILE A 330 -19.13 -5.81 -19.18
N VAL A 331 -19.62 -6.03 -20.39
CA VAL A 331 -19.22 -5.25 -21.58
C VAL A 331 -20.48 -4.62 -22.14
N THR A 332 -20.54 -3.30 -22.16
CA THR A 332 -21.71 -2.56 -22.66
C THR A 332 -21.31 -1.17 -23.13
N THR A 333 -22.12 -0.60 -24.02
CA THR A 333 -22.02 0.79 -24.43
C THR A 333 -23.20 1.56 -23.85
N LEU A 334 -22.93 2.69 -23.20
CA LEU A 334 -23.90 3.68 -22.78
C LEU A 334 -23.79 4.88 -23.73
N GLY A 335 -24.92 5.41 -24.18
CA GLY A 335 -24.95 6.54 -25.11
C GLY A 335 -24.25 6.21 -26.45
N ASP A 336 -23.38 7.11 -26.91
CA ASP A 336 -22.59 6.92 -28.15
C ASP A 336 -21.25 6.19 -27.94
N GLY A 337 -20.84 5.97 -26.69
CA GLY A 337 -19.59 5.29 -26.35
C GLY A 337 -18.30 6.06 -26.66
N THR A 338 -18.34 7.39 -26.73
CA THR A 338 -17.15 8.23 -26.97
C THR A 338 -16.08 8.10 -25.88
N GLY A 339 -16.50 7.99 -24.62
CA GLY A 339 -15.64 7.70 -23.49
C GLY A 339 -15.29 6.23 -23.35
N LYS A 340 -14.09 5.91 -22.88
CA LYS A 340 -13.65 4.53 -22.63
C LYS A 340 -13.38 4.30 -21.16
N VAL A 341 -13.98 3.24 -20.61
CA VAL A 341 -13.73 2.74 -19.27
C VAL A 341 -13.35 1.26 -19.40
N ASP A 342 -12.06 0.97 -19.32
CA ASP A 342 -11.49 -0.37 -19.41
C ASP A 342 -10.87 -0.77 -18.07
N ILE A 343 -11.59 -1.61 -17.31
CA ILE A 343 -11.19 -2.01 -15.97
C ILE A 343 -11.03 -3.52 -15.94
N LYS A 344 -9.86 -3.99 -15.52
CA LYS A 344 -9.56 -5.40 -15.28
C LYS A 344 -9.16 -5.61 -13.84
N VAL A 345 -9.88 -6.46 -13.12
CA VAL A 345 -9.55 -6.86 -11.75
C VAL A 345 -9.59 -8.39 -11.64
N ASP A 346 -8.51 -9.03 -11.18
CA ASP A 346 -8.52 -10.49 -11.03
C ASP A 346 -9.31 -10.93 -9.77
N ALA A 347 -9.17 -10.24 -8.65
CA ALA A 347 -9.96 -10.48 -7.44
C ALA A 347 -10.40 -9.20 -6.72
N GLY A 348 -11.70 -8.93 -6.63
CA GLY A 348 -12.23 -7.85 -5.79
C GLY A 348 -13.51 -7.22 -6.32
N THR A 349 -13.59 -5.89 -6.31
CA THR A 349 -14.82 -5.18 -6.66
C THR A 349 -14.59 -4.11 -7.72
N ILE A 350 -15.46 -4.07 -8.72
CA ILE A 350 -15.54 -2.99 -9.70
C ILE A 350 -16.90 -2.30 -9.53
N ASN A 351 -16.92 -1.03 -9.21
CA ASN A 351 -18.13 -0.21 -9.19
C ASN A 351 -17.97 0.95 -10.17
N VAL A 352 -18.86 1.01 -11.15
CA VAL A 352 -18.96 2.13 -12.08
C VAL A 352 -20.35 2.73 -11.96
N SER A 353 -20.39 4.05 -11.78
CA SER A 353 -21.63 4.81 -11.69
C SER A 353 -21.59 6.01 -12.61
N THR A 354 -22.63 6.14 -13.42
CA THR A 354 -22.94 7.31 -14.24
C THR A 354 -24.16 8.00 -13.60
N SER A 355 -23.96 9.03 -12.78
CA SER A 355 -25.05 9.75 -12.10
C SER A 355 -25.53 10.97 -12.89
N GLN A 356 -26.75 11.45 -12.60
CA GLN A 356 -27.26 12.71 -13.16
C GLN A 356 -26.81 13.95 -12.35
N GLU A 357 -26.32 13.77 -11.13
CA GLU A 357 -25.88 14.86 -10.24
C GLU A 357 -24.47 14.57 -9.72
N TRP A 358 -23.69 15.65 -9.56
CA TRP A 358 -22.29 15.64 -9.12
C TRP A 358 -22.21 15.47 -7.60
#